data_AF-N1ZF46-F1
#
_entry.id   AF-N1ZF46-F1
#
_cell.length_a   1.000
_cell.length_b   1.000
_cell.length_c   1.000
_cell.angle_alpha   90.00
_cell.angle_beta   90.00
_cell.angle_gamma   90.00
#
_symmetry.space_group_name_H-M   'P 1'
#
loop_
_entity.id
_entity.type
_entity.pdbx_description
1 polymer ?
#
loop_
_entity_poly.entity_id
_entity_poly.type
_entity_poly.pdbx_seq_one_letter_code
_entity_poly.pdbx_strand_id
1 'polypeptide(L)' 'MAVYKDGDKWRVIYRYTNWKGEKKQTQKRGFTTKKEAQAWEREIMLKQ' A
#
# COMPACT_ATOMS: atom_id res chain seq x y z
N MET A 1 -5.80 4.59 6.28
CA MET A 1 -4.67 3.86 6.89
C MET A 1 -4.68 2.43 6.39
N ALA A 2 -3.91 2.15 5.35
CA ALA A 2 -3.95 0.84 4.70
C ALA A 2 -2.71 -0.02 5.01
N VAL A 3 -2.03 0.31 6.11
CA VAL A 3 -0.88 -0.41 6.64
C VAL A 3 -1.32 -1.28 7.81
N TYR A 4 -1.09 -2.57 7.69
CA TYR A 4 -1.48 -3.60 8.66
C TYR A 4 -0.23 -4.31 9.18
N LYS A 5 -0.27 -4.71 10.45
CA LYS A 5 0.76 -5.59 11.02
C LYS A 5 0.41 -7.03 10.62
N ASP A 6 1.38 -7.75 10.07
CA ASP A 6 1.30 -9.12 9.55
C ASP A 6 2.37 -9.95 10.28
N GLY A 7 2.06 -10.34 11.52
CA GLY A 7 3.04 -10.94 12.44
C GLY A 7 4.12 -9.94 12.85
N ASP A 8 5.40 -10.28 12.62
CA ASP A 8 6.55 -9.40 12.85
C ASP A 8 6.80 -8.39 11.73
N LYS A 9 6.12 -8.55 10.59
CA LYS A 9 6.30 -7.70 9.41
C LYS A 9 5.08 -6.80 9.20
N TRP A 10 5.23 -5.84 8.30
CA TRP A 10 4.18 -4.92 7.90
C TRP A 10 3.72 -5.23 6.47
N ARG A 11 2.43 -5.00 6.24
CA ARG A 11 1.73 -5.15 4.96
C ARG A 11 1.05 -3.84 4.62
N VAL A 12 1.01 -3.50 3.34
CA VAL A 12 0.26 -2.35 2.81
C VAL A 12 -0.74 -2.86 1.79
N ILE A 13 -1.98 -2.38 1.87
CA ILE A 13 -3.05 -2.66 0.91
C ILE A 13 -3.50 -1.34 0.32
N TYR A 14 -3.04 -0.99 -0.87
CA TYR A 14 -3.46 0.25 -1.53
C TYR A 14 -4.65 -0.02 -2.46
N ARG A 15 -5.72 0.73 -2.27
CA ARG A 15 -6.94 0.65 -3.08
C ARG A 15 -7.16 2.00 -3.76
N TYR A 16 -7.33 2.00 -5.07
CA TYR A 16 -7.57 3.20 -5.84
C TYR A 16 -8.55 2.93 -6.98
N THR A 17 -9.19 3.99 -7.45
CA THR A 17 -10.03 3.96 -8.66
C THR A 17 -9.21 4.58 -9.76
N ASN A 18 -8.98 3.86 -10.86
CA ASN A 18 -8.28 4.44 -12.00
C ASN A 18 -9.18 5.45 -12.74
N TRP A 19 -8.60 6.21 -13.67
CA TRP A 19 -9.34 7.19 -14.48
C TRP A 19 -10.46 6.57 -15.34
N LYS A 20 -10.45 5.25 -15.57
CA LYS A 20 -11.51 4.50 -16.25
C LYS A 20 -12.67 4.08 -15.32
N GLY A 21 -12.60 4.41 -14.03
CA GLY A 21 -13.60 4.04 -13.03
C GLY A 21 -13.46 2.62 -12.47
N GLU A 22 -12.40 1.89 -12.82
CA GLU A 22 -12.13 0.56 -12.29
C GLU A 22 -11.48 0.64 -10.91
N LYS A 23 -12.05 -0.07 -9.94
CA LYS A 23 -11.47 -0.23 -8.60
C LYS A 23 -10.34 -1.24 -8.68
N LYS A 24 -9.11 -0.80 -8.42
CA LYS A 24 -7.92 -1.65 -8.33
C LYS A 24 -7.48 -1.75 -6.87
N GLN A 25 -7.06 -2.95 -6.49
CA GLN A 25 -6.43 -3.22 -5.21
C GLN A 25 -5.04 -3.79 -5.46
N THR A 26 -4.02 -3.12 -4.93
CA THR A 26 -2.64 -3.61 -4.90
C THR A 26 -2.24 -3.85 -3.45
N GLN A 27 -1.38 -4.84 -3.25
CA GLN A 27 -0.87 -5.15 -1.92
C GLN A 27 0.62 -5.45 -2.00
N LYS A 28 1.34 -5.03 -0.98
CA LYS A 28 2.74 -5.38 -0.78
C LYS A 28 2.95 -5.81 0.67
N ARG A 29 3.67 -6.92 0.84
CA ARG A 29 3.92 -7.56 2.13
C ARG A 29 5.41 -7.67 2.39
N GLY A 30 5.78 -7.79 3.66
CA GLY A 30 7.16 -8.07 4.07
C GLY A 30 7.97 -6.84 4.43
N PHE A 31 7.34 -5.70 4.73
CA PHE A 31 8.06 -4.52 5.21
C PHE A 31 8.54 -4.75 6.65
N THR A 32 9.78 -4.35 6.94
CA THR A 32 10.34 -4.48 8.29
C THR A 32 9.78 -3.39 9.21
N THR A 33 9.56 -2.19 8.67
CA THR A 33 9.05 -1.06 9.44
C THR A 33 7.76 -0.49 8.86
N LYS A 34 6.95 0.11 9.74
CA LYS A 34 5.77 0.89 9.34
C LYS A 34 6.13 2.07 8.44
N LYS A 35 7.33 2.65 8.60
CA LYS A 35 7.80 3.80 7.82
C LYS A 35 8.03 3.44 6.36
N GLU A 36 8.68 2.31 6.08
CA GLU A 36 8.86 1.81 4.71
C GLU A 36 7.51 1.48 4.05
N ALA A 37 6.61 0.88 4.81
CA ALA A 37 5.26 0.59 4.37
C ALA A 37 4.50 1.88 3.97
N GLN A 38 4.60 2.94 4.78
CA GLN A 38 4.02 4.25 4.46
C GLN A 38 4.70 4.95 3.27
N ALA A 39 6.02 4.83 3.14
CA ALA A 39 6.75 5.40 2.01
C ALA A 39 6.27 4.78 0.68
N TRP A 40 6.11 3.46 0.65
CA TRP A 40 5.59 2.75 -0.52
C TRP A 40 4.18 3.19 -0.92
N GLU A 41 3.27 3.40 0.05
CA GLU A 41 1.92 3.94 -0.23
C GLU A 41 2.00 5.29 -0.95
N ARG A 42 2.88 6.19 -0.49
CA ARG A 42 3.09 7.51 -1.09
C ARG A 42 3.68 7.43 -2.50
N GLU A 43 4.67 6.56 -2.71
CA GLU A 43 5.26 6.35 -4.04
C GLU A 43 4.23 5.85 -5.05
N ILE A 44 3.33 4.95 -4.63
CA ILE A 44 2.28 4.43 -5.51
C ILE A 44 1.23 5.50 -5.82
N MET A 45 0.83 6.32 -4.83
CA MET A 45 -0.07 7.46 -5.06
C MET A 45 0.53 8.48 -6.05
N LEU A 46 1.84 8.74 -5.98
CA LEU A 46 2.52 9.67 -6.89
C LEU A 46 2.69 9.13 -8.31
N LYS A 47 2.66 7.81 -8.51
CA LYS A 47 2.80 7.15 -9.82
C LYS A 47 1.46 6.98 -10.56
N GLN A 48 0.35 7.46 -10.00
CA GLN A 48 -1.01 7.29 -10.53
C GLN A 48 -1.28 8.09 -11.81
#